data_AF-H0ADL5-F1
#
_entry.id   AF-H0ADL5-F1
#
_cell.length_a   1.000
_cell.length_b   1.000
_cell.length_c   1.000
_cell.angle_alpha   90.00
_cell.angle_beta   90.00
_cell.angle_gamma   90.00
#
_symmetry.space_group_name_H-M   'P 1'
#
loop_
_entity.id
_entity.type
_entity.pdbx_description
1 polymer ?
#
loop_
_entity_poly.entity_id
_entity_poly.type
_entity_poly.pdbx_seq_one_letter_code
_entity_poly.pdbx_strand_id
1 'polypeptide(L)'
;MQKITSLKTVDDAHLLLDKQDFQTKPSSDQIIDNYPSEKLQNAISELSKFRKLGDCFSITVSRYKNKQADIEEIESEIERDISHKINKKFMQNSKNSKIDFRVHLEQRRILYSVRIDSRPLYFREYRGETEVVERKGLGHTRHDLRQHS
;
A
#
# COMPACT_ATOMS: atom_id res chain seq x y z
N MET A 1 17.51 14.50 11.35
CA MET A 1 17.69 13.72 10.11
C MET A 1 16.79 12.50 10.16
N GLN A 2 15.79 12.40 9.29
CA GLN A 2 15.00 11.17 9.15
C GLN A 2 15.84 10.11 8.42
N LYS A 3 15.88 8.89 8.96
CA LYS A 3 16.73 7.80 8.48
C LYS A 3 15.91 6.92 7.54
N ILE A 4 16.34 6.77 6.29
CA ILE A 4 15.70 5.87 5.32
C ILE A 4 15.98 4.42 5.75
N THR A 5 14.94 3.64 6.02
CA THR A 5 15.06 2.22 6.41
C THR A 5 14.58 1.31 5.29
N SER A 6 15.31 0.22 5.04
CA SER A 6 14.91 -0.82 4.09
C SER A 6 13.71 -1.61 4.63
N LEU A 7 12.50 -1.13 4.33
CA LEU A 7 11.28 -1.91 4.47
C LEU A 7 11.27 -3.01 3.41
N LYS A 8 10.92 -4.25 3.79
CA LYS A 8 10.57 -5.31 2.83
C LYS A 8 9.17 -5.06 2.27
N THR A 9 8.95 -3.89 1.69
CA THR A 9 7.78 -3.56 0.91
C THR A 9 8.26 -3.38 -0.53
N VAL A 10 7.68 -4.18 -1.42
CA VAL A 10 7.88 -4.15 -2.87
C VAL A 10 7.87 -2.70 -3.36
N ASP A 11 9.00 -2.25 -3.93
CA ASP A 11 9.15 -1.07 -4.79
C ASP A 11 8.29 0.16 -4.43
N ASP A 12 8.32 0.61 -3.17
CA ASP A 12 7.66 1.85 -2.73
C ASP A 12 8.63 2.69 -1.89
N ALA A 13 8.63 4.01 -2.12
CA ALA A 13 9.33 4.96 -1.25
C ALA A 13 8.39 5.48 -0.15
N HIS A 14 8.91 5.60 1.07
CA HIS A 14 8.13 5.91 2.26
C HIS A 14 8.75 7.05 3.07
N LEU A 15 7.90 7.94 3.57
CA LEU A 15 8.24 8.85 4.64
C LEU A 15 7.94 8.14 5.97
N LEU A 16 8.99 7.86 6.74
CA LEU A 16 8.87 7.19 8.03
C LEU A 16 8.30 8.17 9.07
N LEU A 17 7.17 7.80 9.68
CA LEU A 17 6.55 8.57 10.76
C LEU A 17 7.14 8.14 12.10
N ASP A 18 7.12 6.84 12.37
CA ASP A 18 7.70 6.28 13.58
C ASP A 18 8.11 4.83 13.41
N LYS A 19 9.02 4.39 14.28
CA LYS A 19 9.49 3.02 14.35
C LYS A 19 9.59 2.62 15.81
N GLN A 20 9.01 1.48 16.15
CA GLN A 20 9.02 0.95 17.51
C GLN A 20 9.42 -0.51 17.53
N ASP A 21 10.34 -0.85 18.42
CA ASP A 21 10.80 -2.22 18.67
C ASP A 21 10.23 -2.71 20.01
N PHE A 22 9.74 -3.95 20.05
CA PHE A 22 9.08 -4.57 21.20
C PHE A 22 9.86 -5.82 21.66
N GLN A 23 9.75 -6.15 22.94
CA GLN A 23 10.34 -7.39 23.47
C GLN A 23 9.59 -8.64 22.97
N THR A 24 8.27 -8.51 22.81
CA THR A 24 7.36 -9.55 22.32
C THR A 24 6.62 -9.07 21.06
N LYS A 25 5.80 -9.94 20.46
CA LYS A 25 4.90 -9.54 19.37
C LYS A 25 3.89 -8.53 19.92
N PRO A 26 3.75 -7.33 19.32
CA PRO A 26 2.76 -6.37 19.79
C PRO A 26 1.35 -6.85 19.49
N SER A 27 0.40 -6.59 20.41
CA SER A 27 -1.04 -6.77 20.22
C SER A 27 -1.65 -5.66 19.35
N SER A 28 -2.91 -5.82 18.91
CA SER A 28 -3.67 -4.77 18.23
C SER A 28 -3.70 -3.47 19.04
N ASP A 29 -4.06 -3.54 20.33
CA ASP A 29 -4.09 -2.37 21.24
C ASP A 29 -2.76 -1.64 21.25
N GLN A 30 -1.65 -2.37 21.41
CA GLN A 30 -0.32 -1.76 21.39
C GLN A 30 0.00 -1.10 20.05
N ILE A 31 -0.50 -1.63 18.94
CA ILE A 31 -0.30 -1.03 17.62
C ILE A 31 -1.13 0.25 17.47
N ILE A 32 -2.35 0.26 17.99
CA ILE A 32 -3.29 1.38 17.91
C ILE A 32 -2.82 2.53 18.82
N ASP A 33 -2.51 2.24 20.08
CA ASP A 33 -2.09 3.22 21.09
C ASP A 33 -0.79 3.94 20.72
N ASN A 34 0.05 3.30 19.92
CA ASN A 34 1.34 3.83 19.49
C ASN A 34 1.30 4.48 18.11
N TYR A 35 0.12 4.62 17.49
CA TYR A 35 0.01 5.29 16.20
C TYR A 35 0.41 6.77 16.32
N PRO A 36 1.41 7.26 15.55
CA PRO A 36 2.01 8.59 15.75
C PRO A 36 1.18 9.69 15.06
N SER A 37 -0.05 9.88 15.52
CA SER A 37 -1.01 10.77 14.87
C SER A 37 -0.57 12.23 14.84
N GLU A 38 0.22 12.67 15.80
CA GLU A 38 0.78 14.01 15.88
C GLU A 38 1.72 14.32 14.69
N LYS A 39 2.26 13.28 14.04
CA LYS A 39 3.16 13.43 12.89
C LYS A 39 2.42 13.51 11.55
N LEU A 40 1.10 13.27 11.51
CA LEU A 40 0.32 13.22 10.27
C LEU A 40 0.31 14.55 9.51
N GLN A 41 0.08 15.65 10.20
CA GLN A 41 0.01 16.98 9.58
C GLN A 41 1.36 17.37 8.95
N ASN A 42 2.45 17.11 9.67
CA ASN A 42 3.80 17.30 9.12
C ASN A 42 4.04 16.42 7.91
N ALA A 43 3.63 15.15 7.96
CA ALA A 43 3.78 14.23 6.82
C ALA A 43 3.01 14.72 5.58
N ILE A 44 1.77 15.14 5.75
CA ILE A 44 0.95 15.73 4.68
C ILE A 44 1.60 17.00 4.14
N SER A 45 2.11 17.87 5.02
CA SER A 45 2.80 19.09 4.61
C SER A 45 4.11 18.81 3.87
N GLU A 46 4.85 17.76 4.20
CA GLU A 46 6.03 17.36 3.45
C GLU A 46 5.65 16.79 2.08
N LEU A 47 4.66 15.88 2.04
CA LEU A 47 4.19 15.28 0.79
C LEU A 47 3.66 16.34 -0.20
N SER A 48 2.99 17.38 0.29
CA SER A 48 2.41 18.43 -0.56
C SER A 48 3.45 19.29 -1.28
N LYS A 49 4.71 19.31 -0.81
CA LYS A 49 5.81 20.05 -1.45
C LYS A 49 6.19 19.48 -2.81
N PHE A 50 5.94 18.20 -3.05
CA PHE A 50 6.38 17.51 -4.26
C PHE A 50 5.27 16.81 -5.04
N ARG A 51 4.03 16.75 -4.53
CA ARG A 51 2.89 16.23 -5.30
C ARG A 51 1.53 16.72 -4.81
N LYS A 52 0.52 16.64 -5.68
CA LYS A 52 -0.90 16.87 -5.33
C LYS A 52 -1.45 15.68 -4.55
N LEU A 53 -2.04 15.95 -3.38
CA LEU A 53 -2.48 14.91 -2.44
C LEU A 53 -3.96 14.51 -2.55
N GLY A 54 -4.77 15.25 -3.30
CA GLY A 54 -6.23 14.97 -3.39
C GLY A 54 -6.95 15.06 -2.04
N ASP A 55 -8.21 14.62 -2.03
CA ASP A 55 -9.10 14.76 -0.87
C ASP A 55 -9.30 13.46 -0.09
N CYS A 56 -8.71 12.35 -0.58
CA CYS A 56 -8.88 11.04 0.02
C CYS A 56 -7.57 10.48 0.57
N PHE A 57 -7.68 9.68 1.62
CA PHE A 57 -6.59 8.86 2.16
C PHE A 57 -7.01 7.39 2.26
N SER A 58 -6.02 6.50 2.32
CA SER A 58 -6.19 5.06 2.57
C SER A 58 -5.23 4.64 3.68
N ILE A 59 -5.54 3.51 4.31
CA ILE A 59 -4.66 2.83 5.26
C ILE A 59 -4.37 1.45 4.67
N THR A 60 -3.13 1.02 4.80
CA THR A 60 -2.71 -0.34 4.47
C THR A 60 -1.98 -0.93 5.68
N VAL A 61 -2.57 -1.93 6.33
CA VAL A 61 -1.88 -2.70 7.37
C VAL A 61 -1.31 -3.97 6.76
N SER A 62 -0.01 -4.17 6.92
CA SER A 62 0.71 -5.33 6.39
C SER A 62 1.41 -6.07 7.52
N ARG A 63 1.37 -7.41 7.47
CA ARG A 63 1.94 -8.26 8.52
C ARG A 63 2.97 -9.24 7.98
N TYR A 64 4.09 -9.36 8.67
CA TYR A 64 5.12 -10.35 8.46
C TYR A 64 5.43 -11.07 9.78
N LYS A 65 5.09 -12.37 9.84
CA LYS A 65 5.25 -13.24 11.03
C LYS A 65 4.52 -12.78 12.30
N ASN A 66 3.64 -11.78 12.22
CA ASN A 66 2.70 -11.40 13.27
C ASN A 66 1.27 -11.78 12.86
N LYS A 67 0.79 -12.95 13.32
CA LYS A 67 -0.57 -13.44 13.04
C LYS A 67 -1.59 -13.05 14.12
N GLN A 68 -1.13 -12.48 15.23
CA GLN A 68 -1.94 -12.19 16.41
C GLN A 68 -2.69 -10.86 16.26
N ALA A 69 -2.11 -9.90 15.55
CA ALA A 69 -2.73 -8.61 15.29
C ALA A 69 -3.96 -8.77 14.38
N ASP A 70 -5.07 -8.18 14.83
CA ASP A 70 -6.29 -8.02 14.04
C ASP A 70 -6.15 -6.81 13.11
N ILE A 71 -6.11 -7.08 11.81
CA ILE A 71 -5.89 -6.05 10.80
C ILE A 71 -7.09 -5.12 10.69
N GLU A 72 -8.30 -5.66 10.74
CA GLU A 72 -9.52 -4.89 10.50
C GLU A 72 -9.77 -3.92 11.65
N GLU A 73 -9.52 -4.38 12.88
CA GLU A 73 -9.54 -3.54 14.08
C GLU A 73 -8.53 -2.38 13.98
N ILE A 74 -7.27 -2.68 13.66
CA ILE A 74 -6.22 -1.66 13.54
C ILE A 74 -6.57 -0.65 12.43
N GLU A 75 -7.04 -1.11 11.28
CA GLU A 75 -7.44 -0.22 10.18
C GLU A 75 -8.59 0.70 10.59
N SER A 76 -9.63 0.16 11.23
CA SER A 76 -10.80 0.94 11.64
C SER A 76 -10.47 1.99 12.71
N GLU A 77 -9.66 1.63 13.70
CA GLU A 77 -9.27 2.53 14.78
C GLU A 77 -8.35 3.65 14.29
N ILE A 78 -7.36 3.31 13.46
CA ILE A 78 -6.48 4.31 12.84
C ILE A 78 -7.26 5.18 11.84
N GLU A 79 -8.18 4.62 11.06
CA GLU A 79 -9.08 5.40 10.19
C GLU A 79 -9.82 6.45 10.98
N ARG A 80 -10.44 6.04 12.08
CA ARG A 80 -11.19 6.93 12.96
C ARG A 80 -10.29 8.06 13.42
N ASP A 81 -9.11 7.75 13.95
CA ASP A 81 -8.19 8.76 14.45
C ASP A 81 -7.71 9.74 13.36
N ILE A 82 -7.31 9.22 12.20
CA ILE A 82 -6.88 10.05 11.06
C ILE A 82 -8.01 10.97 10.61
N SER A 83 -9.23 10.44 10.44
CA SER A 83 -10.40 11.20 9.96
C SER A 83 -10.75 12.38 10.86
N HIS A 84 -10.50 12.29 12.17
CA HIS A 84 -10.69 13.41 13.11
C HIS A 84 -9.59 14.46 13.01
N LYS A 85 -8.38 14.08 12.59
CA LYS A 85 -7.19 14.95 12.59
C LYS A 85 -6.90 15.60 11.26
N ILE A 86 -7.35 15.01 10.16
CA ILE A 86 -7.10 15.52 8.81
C ILE A 86 -8.42 15.71 8.08
N ASN A 87 -8.58 16.86 7.41
CA ASN A 87 -9.77 17.14 6.61
C ASN A 87 -9.70 16.42 5.26
N LYS A 88 -9.74 15.08 5.29
CA LYS A 88 -9.71 14.19 4.12
C LYS A 88 -10.63 13.00 4.33
N LYS A 89 -11.19 12.48 3.25
CA LYS A 89 -12.13 11.34 3.27
C LYS A 89 -11.37 10.01 3.24
N PHE A 90 -11.76 9.07 4.10
CA PHE A 90 -11.24 7.71 4.02
C PHE A 90 -11.72 7.00 2.75
N MET A 91 -10.84 6.20 2.16
CA MET A 91 -11.13 5.27 1.07
C MET A 91 -10.51 3.91 1.36
N GLN A 92 -11.36 2.91 1.49
CA GLN A 92 -10.97 1.52 1.78
C GLN A 92 -10.06 0.92 0.69
N ASN A 93 -10.17 1.39 -0.56
CA ASN A 93 -9.31 0.95 -1.66
C ASN A 93 -8.31 2.03 -2.06
N SER A 94 -7.01 1.72 -1.91
CA SER A 94 -5.90 2.64 -2.21
C SER A 94 -5.74 3.02 -3.69
N LYS A 95 -6.45 2.35 -4.62
CA LYS A 95 -6.35 2.59 -6.08
C LYS A 95 -6.59 4.05 -6.47
N ASN A 96 -7.52 4.72 -5.78
CA ASN A 96 -7.86 6.12 -6.04
C ASN A 96 -7.37 7.06 -4.93
N SER A 97 -6.81 6.51 -3.85
CA SER A 97 -6.24 7.30 -2.78
C SER A 97 -4.87 7.82 -3.19
N LYS A 98 -4.68 9.13 -3.05
CA LYS A 98 -3.37 9.75 -3.26
C LYS A 98 -2.56 9.77 -1.98
N ILE A 99 -3.13 9.52 -0.80
CA ILE A 99 -2.38 9.43 0.46
C ILE A 99 -2.57 8.02 1.03
N ASP A 100 -1.48 7.29 1.20
CA ASP A 100 -1.52 5.91 1.70
C ASP A 100 -0.68 5.82 2.97
N PHE A 101 -1.34 5.78 4.12
CA PHE A 101 -0.71 5.53 5.41
C PHE A 101 -0.52 4.03 5.59
N ARG A 102 0.66 3.61 6.04
CA ARG A 102 1.00 2.20 6.19
C ARG A 102 1.44 1.88 7.60
N VAL A 103 0.93 0.77 8.10
CA VAL A 103 1.40 0.09 9.30
C VAL A 103 2.03 -1.22 8.87
N HIS A 104 3.34 -1.35 9.06
CA HIS A 104 4.06 -2.60 8.78
C HIS A 104 4.40 -3.29 10.09
N LEU A 105 3.78 -4.44 10.30
CA LEU A 105 3.94 -5.28 11.48
C LEU A 105 4.95 -6.39 11.18
N GLU A 106 6.14 -6.26 11.73
CA GLU A 106 7.10 -7.36 11.79
C GLU A 106 6.89 -8.17 13.09
N GLN A 107 7.73 -9.18 13.32
CA GLN A 107 7.61 -10.06 14.48
C GLN A 107 7.71 -9.32 15.82
N ARG A 108 8.49 -8.23 15.91
CA ARG A 108 8.73 -7.48 17.15
C ARG A 108 8.90 -5.99 16.87
N ARG A 109 8.42 -5.53 15.72
CA ARG A 109 8.62 -4.16 15.28
C ARG A 109 7.40 -3.66 14.56
N ILE A 110 7.09 -2.41 14.78
CA ILE A 110 6.09 -1.67 14.03
C ILE A 110 6.79 -0.53 13.29
N LEU A 111 6.40 -0.34 12.04
CA LEU A 111 6.80 0.81 11.23
C LEU A 111 5.55 1.52 10.77
N TYR A 112 5.42 2.79 11.14
CA TYR A 112 4.37 3.68 10.68
C TYR A 112 4.96 4.60 9.62
N SER A 113 4.35 4.64 8.45
CA SER A 113 4.86 5.43 7.33
C SER A 113 3.75 5.97 6.45
N VAL A 114 4.07 6.89 5.56
CA VAL A 114 3.19 7.31 4.47
C VAL A 114 3.93 7.16 3.14
N ARG A 115 3.25 6.66 2.11
CA ARG A 115 3.84 6.48 0.78
C ARG A 115 4.16 7.85 0.16
N ILE A 116 5.39 7.98 -0.34
CA ILE A 116 5.88 9.18 -1.03
C ILE A 116 5.20 9.31 -2.38
N ASP A 117 5.12 8.24 -3.15
CA ASP A 117 4.52 8.26 -4.48
C ASP A 117 3.01 8.01 -4.45
N SER A 118 2.30 8.53 -5.45
CA SER A 118 0.88 8.25 -5.65
C SER A 118 0.62 6.86 -6.23
N ARG A 119 1.62 6.26 -6.88
CA ARG A 119 1.58 4.94 -7.50
C ARG A 119 2.81 4.13 -7.10
N PRO A 120 2.71 2.80 -7.03
CA PRO A 120 3.88 1.98 -6.78
C PRO A 120 4.98 2.12 -7.84
N LEU A 121 6.25 2.05 -7.44
CA LEU A 121 7.41 2.27 -8.33
C LEU A 121 7.62 1.12 -9.33
N TYR A 122 6.94 -0.02 -9.16
CA TYR A 122 6.95 -1.09 -10.15
C TYR A 122 6.11 -0.77 -11.39
N PHE A 123 5.19 0.21 -11.33
CA PHE A 123 4.51 0.74 -12.50
C PHE A 123 5.46 1.64 -13.28
N ARG A 124 6.25 1.02 -14.15
CA ARG A 124 7.23 1.71 -14.98
C ARG A 124 6.73 1.74 -16.41
N GLU A 125 6.60 2.94 -16.96
CA GLU A 125 6.01 3.20 -18.29
C GLU A 125 6.85 2.62 -19.45
N TYR A 126 8.08 2.14 -19.19
CA TYR A 126 8.89 1.44 -20.21
C TYR A 126 8.41 0.01 -20.50
N ARG A 127 7.50 -0.56 -19.68
CA ARG A 127 6.75 -1.75 -20.10
C ARG A 127 5.68 -1.25 -21.06
N GLY A 128 6.11 -0.91 -22.28
CA GLY A 128 5.24 -0.49 -23.36
C GLY A 128 4.12 -1.50 -23.54
N GLU A 129 2.98 -1.00 -24.00
CA GLU A 129 1.84 -1.81 -24.41
C GLU A 129 2.36 -3.01 -25.20
N THR A 130 2.14 -4.21 -24.68
CA THR A 130 2.28 -5.40 -25.50
C THR A 130 1.26 -5.20 -26.62
N GLU A 131 1.72 -4.76 -27.79
CA GLU A 131 0.92 -4.84 -29.01
C GLU A 131 0.41 -6.27 -29.09
N VAL A 132 -0.88 -6.45 -28.80
CA VAL A 132 -1.58 -7.69 -29.09
C VAL A 132 -1.60 -7.74 -30.60
N VAL A 133 -0.61 -8.40 -31.19
CA VAL A 133 -0.64 -8.77 -32.60
C VAL A 133 -1.83 -9.70 -32.75
N GLU A 134 -2.98 -9.15 -33.12
CA GLU A 134 -4.10 -9.90 -33.66
C GLU A 134 -3.55 -10.73 -34.83
N ARG A 135 -3.39 -12.04 -34.63
CA ARG A 135 -3.20 -12.98 -35.73
C ARG A 135 -4.49 -13.02 -36.55
N LYS A 136 -4.67 -12.05 -37.44
CA LYS A 136 -5.61 -12.16 -38.55
C LYS A 136 -4.97 -13.03 -39.63
N GLY A 137 -5.62 -14.16 -39.88
CA GLY A 137 -5.53 -14.88 -41.14
C GLY A 137 -4.45 -15.94 -41.19
N LEU A 138 -4.87 -17.20 -41.00
CA LEU A 138 -4.48 -18.30 -41.86
C LEU A 138 -5.63 -19.31 -41.81
N GLY A 139 -6.50 -19.24 -42.82
CA GLY A 139 -7.52 -20.26 -43.04
C GLY A 139 -6.84 -21.59 -43.31
N HIS A 140 -7.32 -22.64 -42.64
CA HIS A 140 -7.07 -24.02 -43.06
C HIS A 140 -8.42 -24.72 -43.16
N THR A 141 -8.78 -25.00 -44.40
CA THR A 141 -9.86 -25.86 -44.86
C THR A 141 -9.74 -27.22 -44.19
N ARG A 142 -10.82 -27.66 -43.51
CA ARG A 142 -10.95 -29.04 -43.01
C ARG A 142 -11.11 -29.97 -44.21
N HIS A 143 -10.18 -30.89 -44.40
CA HIS A 143 -10.44 -32.14 -45.12
C HIS A 143 -10.68 -33.22 -44.06
N ASP A 144 -11.94 -33.63 -43.93
CA ASP A 144 -12.34 -34.81 -43.17
C ASP A 144 -11.89 -36.07 -43.92
N LEU A 145 -11.10 -36.91 -43.24
CA LEU A 145 -10.87 -38.30 -43.59
C LEU A 145 -11.48 -39.15 -42.48
N ARG A 146 -12.71 -39.62 -42.70
CA ARG A 146 -13.28 -40.78 -41.99
C ARG A 146 -13.20 -41.98 -42.90
N GLN A 147 -12.53 -43.02 -42.39
CA GLN A 147 -12.44 -44.34 -42.98
C GLN A 147 -13.80 -45.04 -42.94
N HIS A 148 -14.15 -45.68 -44.05
CA HIS A 148 -15.08 -46.81 -44.08
C HIS A 148 -14.28 -48.06 -44.45
N SER A 149 -14.51 -49.11 -43.66
CA SER A 149 -14.35 -50.57 -43.89
C SER A 149 -13.61 -51.26 -42.76
#